data_AF-A0A946V5Q3-F1
#
_entry.id   AF-A0A946V5Q3-F1
#
_cell.length_a   1.000
_cell.length_b   1.000
_cell.length_c   1.000
_cell.angle_alpha   90.00
_cell.angle_beta   90.00
_cell.angle_gamma   90.00
#
_symmetry.space_group_name_H-M   'P 1'
#
loop_
_entity.id
_entity.type
_entity.pdbx_description
1 polymer ?
#
loop_
_entity_poly.entity_id
_entity_poly.type
_entity_poly.pdbx_seq_one_letter_code
_entity_poly.pdbx_strand_id
1 'polypeptide(L)'
;MCAPSVLLASPEELDEITIRIIDSDEQVLDAYTLSLPGLDDDHEKEADEDSDDDDKADSDDDDRDESEEQDDRDEDEHDEPDDHDEPEEPDEPDEPEEPEQPEEPEEPEQPEEPEEPEQPEEPEEPEEPEEPEEPEEREEPES
;
A
#
# COMPACT_ATOMS: atom_id res chain seq x y z
N MET A 1 -24.03 -0.95 28.27
CA MET A 1 -22.73 -0.70 27.62
C MET A 1 -23.01 -0.59 26.13
N CYS A 2 -23.00 0.62 25.58
CA CYS A 2 -23.22 0.84 24.15
C CYS A 2 -21.90 0.51 23.44
N ALA A 3 -21.91 -0.44 22.50
CA ALA A 3 -20.71 -0.72 21.71
C ALA A 3 -20.44 0.47 20.77
N PRO A 4 -19.19 0.96 20.66
CA PRO A 4 -18.87 2.00 19.69
C PRO A 4 -19.10 1.43 18.28
N SER A 5 -20.08 1.99 17.58
CA SER A 5 -20.41 1.59 16.21
C SER A 5 -19.39 2.20 15.26
N VAL A 6 -18.43 1.40 14.81
CA VAL A 6 -17.50 1.79 13.75
C VAL A 6 -18.25 1.76 12.43
N LEU A 7 -18.73 2.93 11.98
CA LEU A 7 -19.25 3.09 10.63
C LEU A 7 -18.08 3.06 9.64
N LEU A 8 -17.78 1.88 9.11
CA LEU A 8 -16.93 1.71 7.94
C LEU A 8 -17.68 2.27 6.73
N ALA A 9 -17.23 3.43 6.22
CA ALA A 9 -17.74 3.99 4.98
C ALA A 9 -17.41 3.06 3.80
N SER A 10 -18.34 2.90 2.86
CA SER A 10 -18.17 2.10 1.64
C SER A 10 -16.92 2.53 0.85
N PRO A 11 -16.10 1.59 0.35
CA PRO A 11 -14.78 1.88 -0.23
C PRO A 11 -14.80 2.41 -1.67
N GLU A 12 -15.94 2.89 -2.18
CA GLU A 12 -16.08 3.11 -3.63
C GLU A 12 -15.64 4.52 -4.12
N GLU A 13 -15.36 5.48 -3.24
CA GLU A 13 -14.80 6.80 -3.61
C GLU A 13 -13.92 7.37 -2.47
N LEU A 14 -12.76 6.76 -2.20
CA LEU A 14 -11.82 7.25 -1.18
C LEU A 14 -10.81 8.24 -1.78
N ASP A 15 -11.27 9.34 -2.38
CA ASP A 15 -10.39 10.50 -2.62
C ASP A 15 -9.98 11.16 -1.29
N GLU A 16 -10.74 10.92 -0.22
CA GLU A 16 -10.48 11.43 1.12
C GLU A 16 -10.95 10.46 2.20
N ILE A 17 -10.08 10.20 3.18
CA ILE A 17 -10.43 9.47 4.40
C ILE A 17 -10.58 10.44 5.57
N THR A 18 -11.72 10.37 6.27
CA THR A 18 -11.99 11.17 7.46
C THR A 18 -11.91 10.33 8.73
N ILE A 19 -11.00 10.68 9.63
CA ILE A 19 -10.84 10.08 10.95
C ILE A 19 -11.47 11.03 11.97
N ARG A 20 -12.43 10.55 12.77
CA ARG A 20 -13.06 11.35 13.85
C ARG A 20 -12.68 10.78 15.22
N ILE A 21 -12.21 11.65 16.12
CA ILE A 21 -12.00 11.34 17.53
C ILE A 21 -13.30 11.71 18.26
N ILE A 22 -13.90 10.75 18.95
CA ILE A 22 -15.22 10.90 19.58
C ILE A 22 -15.09 10.58 21.08
N ASP A 23 -15.72 11.40 21.93
CA ASP A 23 -15.80 11.18 23.38
C ASP A 23 -16.82 10.08 23.74
N SER A 24 -16.87 9.70 25.02
CA SER A 24 -17.82 8.72 25.56
C SER A 24 -19.28 9.13 25.37
N ASP A 25 -19.55 10.44 25.27
CA ASP A 25 -20.89 10.99 24.97
C ASP A 25 -21.20 11.09 23.46
N GLU A 26 -20.43 10.38 22.61
CA GLU A 26 -20.59 10.37 21.14
C GLU A 26 -20.37 11.76 20.48
N GLN A 27 -19.74 12.69 21.20
CA GLN A 27 -19.39 14.01 20.69
C GLN A 27 -18.04 13.96 19.96
N VAL A 28 -18.00 14.51 18.74
CA VAL A 28 -16.75 14.64 17.98
C VAL A 28 -15.87 15.67 18.67
N LEU A 29 -14.76 15.21 19.24
CA LEU A 29 -13.73 16.04 19.84
C LEU A 29 -12.79 16.62 18.78
N ASP A 30 -12.49 15.82 17.75
CA ASP A 30 -11.58 16.21 16.67
C ASP A 30 -11.87 15.44 15.39
N ALA A 31 -11.47 15.98 14.25
CA ALA A 31 -11.62 15.31 12.97
C ALA A 31 -10.46 15.66 12.02
N TYR A 32 -9.82 14.63 11.48
CA TYR A 32 -8.74 14.73 10.52
C TYR A 32 -9.21 14.20 9.17
N THR A 33 -9.15 15.03 8.15
CA THR A 33 -9.37 14.62 6.77
C THR A 33 -8.03 14.47 6.07
N LEU A 34 -7.80 13.33 5.45
CA LEU A 34 -6.61 13.05 4.65
C LEU A 34 -7.09 12.84 3.22
N SER A 35 -6.87 13.83 2.34
CA SER A 35 -7.01 13.61 0.90
C SER A 35 -5.92 12.66 0.43
N LEU A 36 -6.29 11.56 -0.22
CA LEU A 36 -5.33 10.65 -0.83
C LEU A 36 -4.87 11.28 -2.15
N PRO A 37 -3.57 11.54 -2.35
CA PRO A 37 -3.09 12.08 -3.61
C PRO A 37 -3.29 11.03 -4.70
N GLY A 38 -4.18 11.34 -5.63
CA GLY A 38 -4.27 10.80 -6.99
C GLY A 38 -3.86 9.34 -7.16
N LEU A 39 -4.86 8.45 -7.15
CA LEU A 39 -4.84 7.28 -8.05
C LEU A 39 -5.12 7.79 -9.49
N ASP A 40 -4.39 8.83 -9.91
CA ASP A 40 -4.34 9.22 -11.29
C ASP A 40 -3.44 8.18 -11.95
N ASP A 41 -4.04 7.36 -12.81
CA ASP A 41 -3.44 6.37 -13.70
C ASP A 41 -2.54 7.06 -14.75
N ASP A 42 -1.68 7.97 -14.31
CA ASP A 42 -0.72 8.70 -15.13
C ASP A 42 0.64 7.98 -15.02
N HIS A 43 0.69 6.79 -15.61
CA HIS A 43 1.96 6.22 -16.04
C HIS A 43 1.96 5.92 -17.54
N GLU A 44 2.24 7.00 -18.25
CA GLU A 44 3.28 7.07 -19.28
C GLU A 44 2.98 6.49 -20.68
N LYS A 45 2.95 7.46 -21.60
CA LYS A 45 3.63 7.52 -22.90
C LYS A 45 2.78 7.19 -24.12
N GLU A 46 2.11 8.24 -24.59
CA GLU A 46 1.87 8.50 -26.00
C GLU A 46 3.20 8.29 -26.77
N ALA A 47 3.32 7.18 -27.47
CA ALA A 47 4.36 7.00 -28.47
C ALA A 47 3.90 7.71 -29.74
N ASP A 48 4.26 8.99 -29.85
CA ASP A 48 4.45 9.65 -31.14
C ASP A 48 5.59 8.91 -31.86
N GLU A 49 5.26 7.96 -32.74
CA GLU A 49 6.13 7.57 -33.84
C GLU A 49 5.58 8.17 -35.13
N ASP A 50 5.94 9.44 -35.34
CA ASP A 50 6.26 9.96 -36.67
C ASP A 50 7.27 9.01 -37.32
N SER A 51 6.81 8.08 -38.16
CA SER A 51 7.67 7.46 -39.15
C SER A 51 7.33 8.10 -40.49
N ASP A 52 8.26 8.96 -40.89
CA ASP A 52 8.32 9.70 -42.12
C ASP A 52 7.99 8.88 -43.38
N ASP A 53 7.29 9.58 -44.26
CA ASP A 53 7.23 9.44 -45.71
C ASP A 53 8.65 9.59 -46.33
N ASP A 54 8.82 9.32 -47.62
CA ASP A 54 10.09 9.28 -48.39
C ASP A 54 10.92 7.99 -48.21
N ASP A 55 11.25 7.19 -49.24
CA ASP A 55 11.82 7.64 -50.50
C ASP A 55 11.49 6.63 -51.62
N LYS A 56 10.89 7.13 -52.69
CA LYS A 56 10.80 6.42 -53.96
C LYS A 56 12.13 6.52 -54.70
N ALA A 57 12.92 5.44 -54.68
CA ALA A 57 13.97 5.26 -55.67
C ALA A 57 13.40 4.57 -56.92
N ASP A 58 13.00 5.42 -57.86
CA ASP A 58 12.78 5.10 -59.26
C ASP A 58 14.05 5.51 -60.01
N SER A 59 14.82 4.54 -60.53
CA SER A 59 15.59 4.74 -61.75
C SER A 59 15.91 3.40 -62.40
N ASP A 60 15.23 3.19 -63.52
CA ASP A 60 15.66 2.38 -64.66
C ASP A 60 17.14 2.57 -65.06
N ASP A 61 17.60 1.59 -65.85
CA ASP A 61 18.70 1.66 -66.84
C ASP A 61 20.14 1.50 -66.33
N ASP A 62 20.72 0.31 -66.58
CA ASP A 62 21.77 0.19 -67.60
C ASP A 62 22.03 -1.29 -67.94
N ASP A 63 21.64 -1.68 -69.15
CA ASP A 63 22.10 -2.87 -69.86
C ASP A 63 23.63 -2.89 -69.94
N ARG A 64 24.27 -3.91 -69.36
CA ARG A 64 25.62 -4.32 -69.80
C ARG A 64 25.77 -5.82 -69.83
N ASP A 65 25.14 -6.41 -70.83
CA ASP A 65 25.62 -7.64 -71.47
C ASP A 65 26.98 -7.32 -72.13
N GLU A 66 28.02 -8.06 -71.77
CA GLU A 66 29.09 -8.56 -72.66
C GLU A 66 29.89 -9.57 -71.82
N SER A 67 30.01 -10.76 -72.38
CA SER A 67 30.50 -11.96 -71.71
C SER A 67 32.02 -12.10 -71.82
N GLU A 68 32.58 -12.85 -70.86
CA GLU A 68 33.84 -13.62 -70.91
C GLU A 68 35.19 -12.86 -70.92
N GLU A 69 35.94 -12.97 -69.82
CA GLU A 69 37.26 -13.63 -69.81
C GLU A 69 37.62 -13.96 -68.35
N GLN A 70 37.42 -15.21 -67.95
CA GLN A 70 38.11 -15.79 -66.80
C GLN A 70 39.50 -16.21 -67.30
N ASP A 71 40.54 -15.50 -66.88
CA ASP A 71 41.94 -15.94 -67.02
C ASP A 71 42.51 -16.17 -65.62
N ASP A 72 42.65 -17.45 -65.29
CA ASP A 72 43.36 -17.93 -64.10
C ASP A 72 44.87 -17.63 -64.22
N ARG A 73 45.43 -16.85 -63.29
CA ARG A 73 46.81 -17.10 -62.84
C ARG A 73 47.11 -16.51 -61.46
N ASP A 74 47.33 -17.42 -60.52
CA ASP A 74 47.88 -17.20 -59.19
C ASP A 74 49.20 -16.41 -59.24
N GLU A 75 49.31 -15.36 -58.41
CA GLU A 75 50.58 -14.84 -57.92
C GLU A 75 50.50 -14.69 -56.39
N ASP A 76 51.31 -15.54 -55.78
CA ASP A 76 51.50 -15.83 -54.37
C ASP A 76 52.22 -14.67 -53.64
N GLU A 77 52.11 -14.65 -52.31
CA GLU A 77 52.98 -13.98 -51.33
C GLU A 77 52.81 -12.46 -51.08
N HIS A 78 51.79 -12.10 -50.29
CA HIS A 78 52.05 -11.22 -49.15
C HIS A 78 51.69 -11.95 -47.87
N ASP A 79 52.70 -12.65 -47.34
CA ASP A 79 52.72 -13.21 -45.98
C ASP A 79 52.88 -12.03 -45.00
N GLU A 80 51.76 -11.43 -44.60
CA GLU A 80 51.66 -10.68 -43.37
C GLU A 80 51.12 -11.64 -42.30
N PRO A 81 51.90 -12.06 -41.30
CA PRO A 81 51.33 -12.69 -40.12
C PRO A 81 50.63 -11.60 -39.31
N ASP A 82 49.42 -11.25 -39.70
CA ASP A 82 48.50 -10.39 -38.93
C ASP A 82 47.53 -11.24 -38.10
N ASP A 83 48.03 -12.33 -37.53
CA ASP A 83 47.25 -13.13 -36.57
C ASP A 83 47.97 -13.08 -35.22
N HIS A 84 48.05 -11.87 -34.65
CA HIS A 84 47.87 -11.78 -33.21
C HIS A 84 46.36 -11.77 -33.00
N ASP A 85 45.75 -12.96 -33.08
CA ASP A 85 44.37 -13.15 -32.62
C ASP A 85 44.26 -12.43 -31.28
N GLU A 86 43.51 -11.33 -31.25
CA GLU A 86 43.20 -10.66 -30.00
C GLU A 86 42.54 -11.71 -29.11
N PRO A 87 43.01 -11.89 -27.87
CA PRO A 87 42.44 -12.90 -27.01
C PRO A 87 40.94 -12.64 -26.90
N GLU A 88 40.14 -13.67 -27.19
CA GLU A 88 38.69 -13.59 -27.03
C GLU A 88 38.38 -12.98 -25.66
N GLU A 89 37.52 -11.96 -25.65
CA GLU A 89 37.13 -11.35 -24.39
C GLU A 89 36.51 -12.44 -23.51
N PRO A 90 36.91 -12.51 -22.23
CA PRO A 90 36.36 -13.53 -21.34
C PRO A 90 34.85 -13.35 -21.24
N ASP A 91 34.12 -14.45 -21.22
CA ASP A 91 32.68 -14.43 -21.00
C ASP A 91 32.33 -13.62 -19.75
N GLU A 92 31.23 -12.88 -19.83
CA GLU A 92 30.72 -12.16 -18.67
C GLU A 92 30.37 -13.15 -17.56
N PRO A 93 30.70 -12.84 -16.29
CA PRO A 93 30.36 -13.71 -15.19
C PRO A 93 28.83 -13.81 -15.06
N ASP A 94 28.34 -15.00 -14.73
CA ASP A 94 26.93 -15.21 -14.44
C ASP A 94 26.43 -14.25 -13.35
N GLU A 95 25.17 -13.82 -13.48
CA GLU A 95 24.51 -13.00 -12.48
C GLU A 95 24.42 -13.76 -11.15
N PRO A 96 24.58 -13.06 -10.01
CA PRO A 96 24.42 -13.69 -8.70
C PRO A 96 22.96 -14.16 -8.51
N GLU A 97 22.80 -15.28 -7.81
CA GLU A 97 21.48 -15.75 -7.42
C GLU A 97 20.75 -14.72 -6.55
N GLU A 98 19.44 -14.63 -6.74
CA GLU A 98 18.61 -13.77 -5.91
C GLU A 98 18.63 -14.23 -4.45
N PRO A 99 18.62 -13.30 -3.48
CA PRO A 99 18.57 -13.65 -2.07
C PRO A 99 17.25 -14.35 -1.74
N GLU A 100 17.31 -15.30 -0.80
CA GLU A 100 16.11 -15.94 -0.27
C GLU A 100 15.20 -14.91 0.42
N GLN A 101 13.89 -15.13 0.31
CA GLN A 101 12.93 -14.31 1.04
C GLN A 101 13.07 -14.54 2.55
N PRO A 102 12.88 -13.47 3.36
CA PRO A 102 12.88 -13.62 4.80
C PRO A 102 11.71 -14.49 5.26
N GLU A 103 11.90 -15.18 6.39
CA GLU A 103 10.83 -15.92 7.05
C GLU A 103 9.75 -14.97 7.56
N GLU A 104 8.51 -15.48 7.62
CA GLU A 104 7.40 -14.74 8.24
C GLU A 104 7.64 -14.55 9.74
N PRO A 105 7.27 -13.38 10.31
CA PRO A 105 7.38 -13.16 11.74
C PRO A 105 6.43 -14.09 12.52
N GLU A 106 6.82 -14.42 13.74
CA GLU A 106 5.95 -15.17 14.66
C GLU A 106 4.69 -14.35 15.02
N GLU A 107 3.58 -15.05 15.25
CA GLU A 107 2.36 -14.42 15.76
C GLU A 107 2.58 -13.85 17.17
N PRO A 108 2.01 -12.67 17.47
CA PRO A 108 2.11 -12.10 18.80
C PRO A 108 1.38 -12.97 19.84
N GLU A 109 1.87 -12.97 21.07
CA GLU A 109 1.20 -13.62 22.19
C GLU A 109 -0.17 -12.97 22.46
N GLN A 110 -1.14 -13.77 22.90
CA GLN A 110 -2.42 -13.24 23.31
C GLN A 110 -2.29 -12.43 24.61
N PRO A 111 -3.07 -11.34 24.77
CA PRO A 111 -3.07 -10.57 26.00
C PRO A 111 -3.58 -11.41 27.17
N GLU A 112 -3.11 -11.09 28.37
CA GLU A 112 -3.61 -11.67 29.61
C GLU A 112 -5.08 -11.28 29.84
N GLU A 113 -5.85 -12.17 30.49
CA GLU A 113 -7.21 -11.84 30.90
C GLU A 113 -7.19 -10.75 31.98
N PRO A 114 -8.15 -9.80 31.95
CA PRO A 114 -8.25 -8.78 32.98
C PRO A 114 -8.61 -9.41 34.34
N GLU A 115 -8.14 -8.78 35.42
CA GLU A 115 -8.53 -9.16 36.77
C GLU A 115 -10.04 -8.97 36.99
N GLU A 116 -10.63 -9.85 37.81
CA GLU A 116 -12.04 -9.68 38.22
C GLU A 116 -12.19 -8.40 39.07
N PRO A 117 -13.30 -7.65 38.89
CA PRO A 117 -13.55 -6.47 39.71
C PRO A 117 -13.78 -6.84 41.17
N GLU A 118 -13.38 -5.96 42.08
CA GLU A 118 -13.69 -6.10 43.50
C GLU A 118 -15.21 -6.07 43.74
N GLN A 119 -15.67 -6.83 44.73
CA GLN A 119 -17.07 -6.76 45.14
C GLN A 119 -17.38 -5.41 45.79
N PRO A 120 -18.58 -4.85 45.57
CA PRO A 120 -18.98 -3.62 46.24
C PRO A 120 -19.08 -3.83 47.75
N GLU A 121 -18.85 -2.75 48.50
CA GLU A 121 -19.08 -2.74 49.94
C GLU A 121 -20.57 -2.96 50.27
N GLU A 122 -20.85 -3.59 51.41
CA GLU A 122 -22.22 -3.73 51.89
C GLU A 122 -22.79 -2.34 52.26
N PRO A 123 -24.08 -2.09 51.99
CA PRO A 123 -24.71 -0.84 52.38
C PRO A 123 -24.77 -0.70 53.90
N GLU A 124 -24.70 0.54 54.38
CA GLU A 124 -24.91 0.85 55.79
C GLU A 124 -26.34 0.48 56.23
N GLU A 125 -26.49 0.03 57.48
CA GLU A 125 -27.82 -0.19 58.05
C GLU A 125 -28.60 1.12 58.17
N PRO A 126 -29.91 1.13 57.90
CA PRO A 126 -30.73 2.31 58.05
C PRO A 126 -30.81 2.74 59.52
N GLU A 127 -30.93 4.04 59.76
CA GLU A 127 -31.19 4.57 61.10
C GLU A 127 -32.55 4.07 61.63
N GLU A 128 -32.63 3.83 62.95
CA GLU A 128 -33.90 3.51 63.58
C GLU A 128 -34.85 4.72 63.51
N PRO A 129 -36.16 4.47 63.30
CA PRO A 129 -37.15 5.55 63.28
C PRO A 129 -37.27 6.21 64.65
N GLU A 130 -37.51 7.52 64.65
CA GLU A 130 -37.82 8.25 65.88
C GLU A 130 -39.11 7.73 66.52
N GLU A 131 -39.15 7.74 67.85
CA GLU A 131 -40.38 7.39 68.58
C GLU A 131 -41.48 8.43 68.30
N PRO A 132 -42.74 8.00 68.16
CA PRO A 132 -43.84 8.92 67.94
C PRO A 132 -44.04 9.83 69.15
N GLU A 133 -44.37 11.10 68.90
CA GLU A 133 -44.74 12.03 69.96
C GLU A 133 -46.00 11.53 70.70
N GLU A 134 -46.02 11.69 72.03
CA GLU A 134 -47.20 11.36 72.82
C GLU A 134 -48.37 12.28 72.45
N PRO A 135 -49.59 11.74 72.35
CA PRO A 135 -50.76 12.54 72.02
C PRO A 135 -51.03 13.57 73.12
N GLU A 136 -51.24 14.83 72.72
CA GLU A 136 -51.68 15.88 73.64
C GLU A 136 -53.01 15.49 74.31
N GLU A 137 -53.07 15.63 75.63
CA GLU A 137 -54.30 15.37 76.38
C GLU A 137 -55.40 16.33 75.90
N ARG A 138 -56.56 15.78 75.52
CA ARG A 138 -57.73 16.60 75.17
C ARG A 138 -58.17 17.40 76.39
N GLU A 139 -58.17 18.72 76.26
CA GLU A 139 -58.80 19.58 77.26
C GLU A 139 -60.32 19.27 77.34
N GLU A 140 -60.81 19.09 78.56
CA GLU A 140 -62.24 18.82 78.81
C GLU A 140 -63.09 20.05 78.42
N PRO A 141 -64.26 19.85 77.79
CA PRO A 141 -65.14 20.96 77.43
C PRO A 141 -65.77 21.57 78.70
N GLU A 142 -65.64 22.89 78.86
CA GLU A 142 -66.36 23.63 79.90
C GLU A 142 -67.89 23.50 79.67
N SER A 143 -68.61 23.16 80.74
CA SER A 143 -70.05 22.81 80.76
C SER A 143 -71.01 23.98 80.66
#